data_AF-A0A6I2TWP5-F1
#
_entry.id   AF-A0A6I2TWP5-F1
#
_cell.length_a   1.000
_cell.length_b   1.000
_cell.length_c   1.000
_cell.angle_alpha   90.00
_cell.angle_beta   90.00
_cell.angle_gamma   90.00
#
_symmetry.space_group_name_H-M   'P 1'
#
loop_
_entity.id
_entity.type
_entity.pdbx_description
1 polymer ?
#
loop_
_entity_poly.entity_id
_entity_poly.type
_entity_poly.pdbx_seq_one_letter_code
_entity_poly.pdbx_strand_id
1 'polypeptide(L)'
;MENNIFIQDGCIIHTLRPSPVAHARIFSEEQRAKIKQLLHHNFFPHHTAVGKGKSTRKHWNLEKYRGKYGVGFKMITTSSISSNFNHLTYFLKMI
;
A
#
# COMPACT_ATOMS: atom_id res chain seq x y z
N MET A 1 1.99 -15.98 13.18
CA MET A 1 3.19 -15.38 12.55
C MET A 1 2.89 -13.91 12.34
N GLU A 2 3.50 -13.02 13.11
CA GLU A 2 3.42 -11.58 12.83
C GLU A 2 4.12 -11.33 11.50
N ASN A 3 3.37 -10.94 10.48
CA ASN A 3 3.95 -10.62 9.18
C ASN A 3 4.91 -9.44 9.36
N ASN A 4 6.20 -9.67 9.10
CA ASN A 4 7.23 -8.66 9.22
C ASN A 4 7.00 -7.56 8.16
N ILE A 5 6.44 -6.43 8.57
CA ILE A 5 6.14 -5.30 7.68
C ILE A 5 7.38 -4.65 7.03
N PHE A 6 8.57 -4.93 7.56
CA PHE A 6 9.84 -4.45 7.00
C PHE A 6 10.29 -5.31 5.82
N ILE A 7 9.77 -6.54 5.68
CA ILE A 7 10.09 -7.46 4.60
C ILE A 7 8.89 -7.54 3.65
N GLN A 8 9.08 -7.04 2.43
CA GLN A 8 8.03 -6.93 1.41
C GLN A 8 8.44 -7.68 0.15
N ASP A 9 8.96 -8.90 0.30
CA ASP A 9 9.46 -9.73 -0.82
C ASP A 9 8.37 -10.63 -1.43
N GLY A 10 7.22 -10.76 -0.76
CA GLY A 10 6.07 -11.50 -1.27
C GLY A 10 5.24 -10.76 -2.34
N CYS A 11 4.10 -11.35 -2.71
CA CYS A 11 3.16 -10.78 -3.70
C CYS A 11 2.11 -9.85 -3.09
N ILE A 12 2.10 -9.69 -1.77
CA ILE A 12 1.13 -8.89 -1.01
C ILE A 12 1.90 -7.85 -0.20
N ILE A 13 1.34 -6.65 -0.07
CA ILE A 13 1.86 -5.64 0.84
C ILE A 13 1.44 -5.99 2.27
N HIS A 14 2.42 -6.33 3.12
CA HIS A 14 2.16 -6.55 4.53
C HIS A 14 1.98 -5.21 5.23
N THR A 15 0.91 -5.08 6.02
CA THR A 15 0.55 -3.84 6.72
C THR A 15 0.50 -4.06 8.23
N LEU A 16 0.70 -2.99 9.00
CA LEU A 16 0.63 -3.00 10.47
C LEU A 16 -0.76 -3.40 10.98
N ARG A 17 -1.81 -2.98 10.28
CA ARG A 17 -3.22 -3.29 10.60
C ARG A 17 -3.84 -3.98 9.39
N PRO A 18 -3.59 -5.30 9.23
CA PRO A 18 -4.14 -6.05 8.12
C PRO A 18 -5.67 -6.07 8.19
N SER A 19 -6.30 -6.02 7.02
CA SER A 19 -7.75 -6.08 6.88
C SER A 19 -8.16 -7.43 6.29
N PRO A 20 -9.20 -8.11 6.82
CA PRO A 20 -9.70 -9.34 6.24
C PRO A 20 -10.36 -9.13 4.87
N VAL A 21 -10.79 -7.90 4.58
CA VAL A 21 -11.55 -7.56 3.36
C VAL A 21 -10.70 -6.87 2.29
N ALA A 22 -9.46 -6.47 2.59
CA ALA A 22 -8.62 -5.73 1.66
C ALA A 22 -7.14 -6.07 1.79
N HIS A 23 -6.55 -6.59 0.72
CA HIS A 23 -5.11 -6.88 0.61
C HIS A 23 -4.56 -6.36 -0.72
N ALA A 24 -3.60 -5.44 -0.65
CA ALA A 24 -2.96 -4.88 -1.85
C ALA A 24 -1.86 -5.81 -2.37
N ARG A 25 -1.83 -6.04 -3.69
CA ARG A 25 -0.79 -6.84 -4.34
C ARG A 25 0.40 -5.97 -4.79
N ILE A 26 1.55 -6.62 -4.88
CA ILE A 26 2.74 -6.08 -5.53
C ILE A 26 2.78 -6.67 -6.95
N PHE A 27 2.72 -5.80 -7.96
CA PHE A 27 2.61 -6.16 -9.37
C PHE A 27 3.94 -6.07 -10.13
N SER A 28 4.93 -5.33 -9.61
CA SER A 28 6.24 -5.20 -10.25
C SER A 28 7.38 -4.94 -9.27
N GLU A 29 8.61 -5.22 -9.68
CA GLU A 29 9.80 -4.89 -8.91
C GLU A 29 10.00 -3.37 -8.76
N GLU A 30 9.54 -2.57 -9.72
CA GLU A 30 9.50 -1.11 -9.58
C GLU A 30 8.61 -0.68 -8.40
N GLN A 31 7.43 -1.30 -8.25
CA GLN A 31 6.54 -1.06 -7.11
C GLN A 31 7.21 -1.47 -5.81
N ARG A 32 7.86 -2.65 -5.79
CA ARG A 32 8.58 -3.16 -4.62
C ARG A 32 9.71 -2.22 -4.20
N ALA A 33 10.52 -1.75 -5.15
CA ALA A 33 11.58 -0.78 -4.90
C ALA A 33 11.03 0.52 -4.29
N LYS A 34 9.88 1.00 -4.78
CA LYS A 34 9.21 2.17 -4.20
C LYS A 34 8.72 1.91 -2.77
N ILE A 35 8.17 0.73 -2.48
CA ILE A 35 7.79 0.34 -1.11
C ILE A 35 9.01 0.31 -0.19
N LYS A 36 10.11 -0.32 -0.62
CA LYS A 36 11.38 -0.36 0.14
C LYS A 36 11.93 1.06 0.39
N GLN A 37 11.84 1.95 -0.61
CA GLN A 37 12.21 3.35 -0.44
C GLN A 37 11.35 4.06 0.62
N LEU A 38 10.03 3.82 0.65
CA LEU A 38 9.15 4.39 1.67
C LEU A 38 9.51 3.91 3.08
N LEU A 39 9.75 2.60 3.23
CA LEU A 39 10.19 2.01 4.51
C LEU A 39 11.52 2.63 4.98
N HIS A 40 12.49 2.80 4.07
CA HIS A 40 13.77 3.43 4.38
C HIS A 40 13.61 4.88 4.87
N HIS A 41 12.61 5.60 4.38
CA HIS A 41 12.28 6.96 4.83
C HIS A 41 11.27 7.01 5.99
N ASN A 42 11.10 5.90 6.74
CA ASN A 42 10.21 5.79 7.89
C ASN A 42 8.72 6.00 7.58
N PHE A 43 8.29 5.67 6.36
CA PHE A 43 6.88 5.58 5.99
C PHE A 43 6.45 4.13 5.95
N PHE A 44 5.67 3.71 6.95
CA PHE A 44 5.32 2.31 7.15
C PHE A 44 3.92 2.00 6.63
N PRO A 45 3.72 0.84 5.97
CA PRO A 45 2.42 0.40 5.48
C PRO A 45 1.48 0.17 6.67
N HIS A 46 0.58 1.12 6.93
CA HIS A 46 -0.27 1.10 8.11
C HIS A 46 -1.49 0.20 7.92
N HIS A 47 -2.26 0.39 6.85
CA HIS A 47 -3.44 -0.42 6.55
C HIS A 47 -3.80 -0.31 5.07
N THR A 48 -4.62 -1.25 4.60
CA THR A 48 -5.22 -1.23 3.27
C THR A 48 -6.74 -1.11 3.37
N ALA A 49 -7.32 -0.23 2.55
CA ALA A 49 -8.77 -0.05 2.43
C ALA A 49 -9.21 -0.25 0.98
N VAL A 50 -10.48 -0.65 0.77
CA VAL A 50 -11.11 -0.61 -0.55
C VAL A 50 -11.60 0.81 -0.82
N GLY A 51 -11.33 1.36 -2.00
CA GLY A 51 -11.80 2.69 -2.34
C GLY A 51 -11.63 3.06 -3.81
N LYS A 52 -12.11 4.24 -4.15
CA LYS A 52 -11.92 4.82 -5.48
C LYS A 52 -10.56 5.49 -5.57
N GLY A 53 -9.91 5.34 -6.72
CA GLY A 53 -8.60 5.91 -7.04
C GLY A 53 -8.22 5.50 -8.44
N LYS A 54 -7.25 6.16 -9.07
CA LYS A 54 -6.77 5.77 -10.40
C LYS A 54 -5.43 5.05 -10.26
N SER A 55 -5.41 3.75 -10.54
CA SER A 55 -4.17 3.06 -10.89
C SER A 55 -3.76 3.45 -12.31
N THR A 56 -2.47 3.46 -12.59
CA THR A 56 -1.97 3.66 -13.96
C THR A 56 -1.99 2.34 -14.75
N ARG A 57 -1.49 2.35 -16.00
CA ARG A 57 -1.22 1.12 -16.77
C ARG A 57 -0.24 0.17 -16.05
N LYS A 58 0.48 0.65 -15.03
CA LYS A 58 1.36 -0.16 -14.18
C LYS A 58 0.60 -0.97 -13.11
N HIS A 59 -0.73 -0.89 -13.05
CA HIS A 59 -1.58 -1.46 -11.99
C HIS A 59 -1.37 -0.87 -10.59
N TRP A 60 -0.52 0.16 -10.47
CA TRP A 60 -0.37 0.91 -9.24
C TRP A 60 -0.11 2.40 -9.52
N ASN A 61 -0.28 3.22 -8.48
CA ASN A 61 0.09 4.64 -8.42
C ASN A 61 0.45 5.00 -6.97
N LEU A 62 1.26 6.04 -6.77
CA LEU A 62 1.58 6.56 -5.45
C LEU A 62 1.26 8.04 -5.38
N GLU A 63 0.45 8.43 -4.39
CA GLU A 63 0.04 9.81 -4.18
C GLU A 63 0.48 10.29 -2.78
N LYS A 64 0.74 11.59 -2.63
CA LYS A 64 0.88 12.19 -1.30
C LYS A 64 -0.45 12.06 -0.55
N TYR A 65 -0.37 11.82 0.75
CA TYR A 65 -1.52 11.67 1.63
C TYR A 65 -1.39 12.58 2.86
N ARG A 66 -2.49 13.28 3.16
CA ARG A 66 -2.72 13.99 4.41
C ARG A 66 -4.18 13.78 4.79
N GLY A 67 -4.44 13.20 5.95
CA GLY A 67 -5.80 12.93 6.38
C GLY A 67 -5.89 12.42 7.81
N LYS A 68 -7.02 11.79 8.13
CA LYS A 68 -7.38 11.32 9.48
C LYS A 68 -6.30 10.48 10.18
N TYR A 69 -5.57 9.66 9.42
CA TYR A 69 -4.56 8.76 9.97
C TYR A 69 -3.16 9.37 10.03
N GLY A 70 -2.98 10.60 9.55
CA GLY A 70 -1.71 11.32 9.57
C GLY A 70 -1.25 11.78 8.19
N VAL A 71 0.08 11.88 8.03
CA VAL A 71 0.74 12.35 6.81
C VAL A 71 1.64 11.27 6.26
N GLY A 72 1.68 11.15 4.93
CA GLY A 72 2.57 10.24 4.25
C GLY A 72 2.18 10.05 2.79
N PHE A 73 2.04 8.81 2.37
CA PHE A 73 1.69 8.43 1.00
C PHE A 73 0.55 7.43 0.97
N LYS A 74 -0.21 7.43 -0.12
CA LYS A 74 -1.27 6.48 -0.41
C LYS A 74 -0.92 5.78 -1.72
N MET A 75 -0.63 4.49 -1.63
CA MET A 75 -0.42 3.64 -2.80
C MET A 75 -1.77 3.08 -3.24
N ILE A 76 -2.15 3.37 -4.48
CA ILE A 76 -3.35 2.86 -5.13
C ILE A 76 -2.93 1.66 -5.96
N THR A 77 -3.50 0.50 -5.71
CA THR A 77 -3.24 -0.72 -6.48
C THR A 77 -4.54 -1.25 -7.06
N THR A 78 -4.50 -1.74 -8.30
CA THR A 78 -5.66 -2.38 -8.93
C THR A 78 -6.17 -3.51 -8.04
N SER A 79 -7.47 -3.53 -7.75
CA SER A 79 -8.05 -4.66 -7.01
C SER A 79 -8.06 -5.89 -7.91
N SER A 80 -7.60 -7.03 -7.38
CA SER A 80 -7.71 -8.32 -8.07
C SER A 80 -9.12 -8.91 -8.00
N ILE A 81 -10.04 -8.28 -7.26
CA ILE A 81 -11.38 -8.81 -6.95
C ILE A 81 -12.46 -8.01 -7.68
N SER A 82 -12.25 -6.72 -7.94
CA SER A 82 -13.26 -5.85 -8.56
C SER A 82 -12.62 -4.81 -9.47
N SER A 83 -13.20 -4.59 -10.65
CA SER A 83 -12.81 -3.49 -11.55
C SER A 83 -13.36 -2.12 -11.09
N ASN A 84 -14.33 -2.11 -10.18
CA ASN A 84 -14.99 -0.88 -9.71
C ASN A 84 -14.23 -0.21 -8.55
N PHE A 85 -13.31 -0.92 -7.92
CA PHE A 85 -12.58 -0.44 -6.74
C PHE A 85 -11.10 -0.77 -6.83
N ASN A 86 -10.31 0.00 -6.08
CA ASN A 86 -8.89 -0.23 -5.91
C ASN A 86 -8.58 -0.49 -4.43
N HIS A 87 -7.43 -1.10 -4.18
CA HIS A 87 -6.87 -1.22 -2.84
C HIS A 87 -5.97 -0.02 -2.57
N LEU A 88 -6.23 0.69 -1.48
CA LEU A 88 -5.56 1.90 -1.06
C LEU A 88 -4.72 1.56 0.17
N THR A 89 -3.41 1.46 0.01
CA THR A 89 -2.48 1.21 1.11
C THR A 89 -1.85 2.50 1.58
N TYR A 90 -1.99 2.82 2.86
CA TYR A 90 -1.50 4.06 3.44
C TYR A 90 -0.13 3.82 4.09
N PHE A 91 0.89 4.52 3.60
CA PHE A 91 2.24 4.55 4.13
C PHE A 91 2.39 5.81 4.98
N LEU A 92 2.44 5.65 6.29
CA LEU A 92 2.36 6.76 7.23
C LEU A 92 3.67 6.94 7.99
N LYS A 93 4.03 8.19 8.27
CA LYS A 93 5.14 8.48 9.17
C LYS A 93 4.71 8.10 10.59
N MET A 94 5.40 7.15 11.22
CA MET A 94 5.22 6.94 12.65
C MET A 94 5.85 8.13 13.39
N ILE A 95 5.08 8.76 14.27
CA ILE A 95 5.53 9.82 15.17
C ILE A 95 6.22 9.17 16.35
#